data_AF-A0A6J4TXP8-F1
#
_entry.id   AF-A0A6J4TXP8-F1
#
_cell.length_a   1.000
_cell.length_b   1.000
_cell.length_c   1.000
_cell.angle_alpha   90.00
_cell.angle_beta   90.00
_cell.angle_gamma   90.00
#
_symmetry.space_group_name_H-M   'P 1'
#
loop_
_entity.id
_entity.type
_entity.pdbx_description
1 polymer ?
#
loop_
_entity_poly.entity_id
_entity_poly.type
_entity_poly.pdbx_seq_one_letter_code
_entity_poly.pdbx_strand_id
1 'polypeptide(L)' 'MLVSDSRKLIFVHIRKTGGSTVDRLLRAHVEDLRGLRARHQFAIRGKKRSEEWDEYFKFAFVGNPWARLVSWHAI' A
#
# COMPACT_ATOMS: atom_id res chain seq x y z
N MET A 1 2.45 3.02 -2.09
CA MET A 1 2.16 1.65 -2.55
C MET A 1 3.49 0.92 -2.59
N LEU A 2 3.54 -0.32 -2.12
CA LEU A 2 4.75 -1.15 -2.09
C LEU A 2 4.48 -2.42 -2.90
N VAL A 3 5.50 -2.89 -3.61
CA VAL A 3 5.44 -4.08 -4.46
C VAL A 3 6.66 -4.94 -4.21
N SER A 4 6.45 -6.25 -4.22
CA SER A 4 7.49 -7.28 -4.23
C SER A 4 7.17 -8.20 -5.40
N ASP A 5 8.07 -8.27 -6.37
CA ASP A 5 7.87 -9.05 -7.59
C ASP A 5 8.15 -10.53 -7.31
N SER A 6 9.16 -10.82 -6.48
CA SER A 6 9.52 -12.19 -6.07
C SER A 6 8.39 -12.89 -5.29
N ARG A 7 7.63 -12.13 -4.51
CA ARG A 7 6.48 -12.64 -3.73
C ARG A 7 5.14 -12.41 -4.44
N LYS A 8 5.14 -11.82 -5.65
CA LYS A 8 3.94 -11.37 -6.38
C LYS A 8 2.95 -10.65 -5.46
N LEU A 9 3.43 -9.64 -4.72
CA LEU A 9 2.68 -8.99 -3.65
C LEU A 9 2.60 -7.47 -3.84
N ILE A 10 1.41 -6.90 -3.62
CA ILE A 10 1.15 -5.46 -3.67
C ILE A 10 0.46 -4.99 -2.38
N PHE A 11 1.09 -4.06 -1.68
CA PHE A 11 0.48 -3.35 -0.57
C PHE A 11 0.00 -1.95 -1.00
N VAL A 12 -1.32 -1.75 -0.99
CA VAL A 12 -1.97 -0.47 -1.30
C VAL A 12 -2.09 0.37 -0.03
N HIS A 13 -1.19 1.32 0.14
CA HIS A 13 -1.10 2.17 1.34
C HIS A 13 -2.14 3.31 1.31
N ILE A 14 -3.33 3.03 1.85
CA ILE A 14 -4.40 4.00 2.10
C ILE A 14 -4.00 4.92 3.28
N ARG A 15 -4.25 6.23 3.16
CA ARG A 15 -3.89 7.20 4.20
C ARG A 15 -4.68 6.97 5.49
N LYS A 16 -3.98 7.08 6.62
CA LYS A 16 -4.53 7.05 8.00
C LYS A 16 -5.28 5.74 8.31
N THR A 17 -4.71 4.62 7.87
CA THR A 17 -5.18 3.25 8.18
C THR A 17 -4.07 2.39 8.78
N GLY A 18 -3.10 3.01 9.46
CA GLY A 18 -1.93 2.31 9.99
C GLY A 18 -0.89 1.87 8.94
N GLY A 19 -1.02 2.34 7.69
CA GLY A 19 -0.18 1.88 6.59
C GLY A 19 1.32 2.16 6.74
N SER A 20 1.73 3.13 7.57
CA SER A 20 3.15 3.37 7.89
C SER A 20 3.77 2.24 8.71
N THR A 21 3.00 1.62 9.61
CA THR A 21 3.46 0.47 10.40
C THR A 21 3.69 -0.74 9.48
N VAL A 22 2.75 -0.99 8.57
CA VAL A 22 2.84 -2.06 7.58
C VAL A 22 4.01 -1.81 6.62
N ASP A 23 4.19 -0.57 6.16
CA ASP A 23 5.33 -0.17 5.32
C ASP A 23 6.66 -0.50 6.01
N ARG A 24 6.82 -0.13 7.29
CA ARG A 24 8.02 -0.45 8.08
C ARG A 24 8.24 -1.95 8.23
N LEU A 25 7.21 -2.72 8.56
CA LEU A 25 7.31 -4.17 8.72
C LEU A 25 7.67 -4.86 7.41
N LEU A 26 7.04 -4.49 6.30
CA LEU A 26 7.35 -5.05 4.99
C LEU A 26 8.79 -4.76 4.59
N ARG A 27 9.28 -3.53 4.80
CA ARG A 27 10.69 -3.20 4.50
C ARG A 27 11.69 -3.97 5.35
N ALA A 28 11.32 -4.37 6.57
CA ALA A 28 12.18 -5.13 7.45
C ALA A 28 12.26 -6.63 7.08
N HIS A 29 11.26 -7.16 6.36
CA HIS A 29 11.12 -8.61 6.13
C HIS A 29 11.02 -9.02 4.65
N VAL A 30 10.99 -8.05 3.73
CA VAL A 30 10.89 -8.28 2.28
C VAL A 30 11.98 -7.48 1.58
N GLU A 31 12.97 -8.20 1.03
CA GLU A 31 14.20 -7.60 0.50
C GLU A 31 13.99 -6.87 -0.83
N ASP A 32 13.12 -7.39 -1.70
CA ASP A 32 12.82 -6.82 -3.03
C ASP A 32 11.69 -5.77 -3.00
N LEU A 33 11.38 -5.25 -1.81
CA LEU A 33 10.25 -4.35 -1.64
C LEU A 33 10.54 -2.98 -2.27
N ARG A 34 9.89 -2.70 -3.40
CA ARG A 34 10.00 -1.44 -4.13
C ARG A 34 8.76 -0.56 -3.94
N GLY A 35 8.98 0.75 -3.89
CA GLY A 35 7.90 1.74 -3.85
C GLY A 35 7.36 2.04 -5.25
N LEU A 36 6.06 1.85 -5.48
CA LEU A 36 5.41 2.27 -6.72
C LEU A 36 5.10 3.77 -6.64
N ARG A 37 6.15 4.58 -6.83
CA ARG A 37 6.17 6.06 -6.72
C ARG A 37 5.57 6.58 -5.40
N ALA A 38 4.42 7.25 -5.47
CA ALA A 38 3.88 8.00 -4.34
C ALA A 38 3.26 7.06 -3.30
N ARG A 39 3.52 7.37 -2.03
CA ARG A 39 3.10 6.56 -0.88
C ARG A 39 1.60 6.23 -0.92
N HIS A 40 0.76 7.13 -1.43
CA HIS A 40 -0.71 7.00 -1.46
C HIS A 40 -1.34 6.92 -2.87
N GLN A 41 -0.66 6.29 -3.84
CA GLN A 41 -1.26 6.09 -5.16
C GLN A 41 -2.53 5.23 -5.13
N PHE A 42 -3.51 5.59 -5.98
CA PHE A 42 -4.70 4.79 -6.22
C PHE A 42 -4.37 3.49 -6.96
N ALA A 43 -4.98 2.38 -6.53
CA ALA A 43 -4.80 1.06 -7.15
C ALA A 43 -5.07 1.06 -8.67
N ILE A 44 -6.09 1.80 -9.12
CA ILE A 44 -6.42 1.91 -10.56
C ILE A 44 -5.28 2.52 -11.39
N ARG A 45 -4.48 3.42 -10.80
CA ARG A 45 -3.30 3.98 -11.44
C ARG A 45 -2.12 3.01 -11.39
N GLY A 46 -2.03 2.17 -10.35
CA GLY A 46 -1.07 1.07 -10.25
C GLY A 46 -1.32 -0.01 -11.31
N LYS A 47 -2.58 -0.42 -11.52
CA LYS A 47 -2.96 -1.44 -12.51
C LYS A 47 -2.48 -1.12 -13.91
N LYS A 48 -2.60 0.13 -14.36
CA LYS A 48 -2.15 0.57 -15.70
C LYS A 48 -0.63 0.50 -15.92
N ARG A 49 0.15 0.13 -14.91
CA ARG A 49 1.63 0.23 -14.91
C ARG A 49 2.33 -1.10 -14.71
N SER A 50 1.58 -2.19 -14.59
CA SER A 50 2.10 -3.54 -14.42
C SER A 50 1.27 -4.46 -15.28
N GLU A 51 1.85 -5.01 -16.34
CA GLU A 51 1.16 -5.96 -17.22
C GLU A 51 0.73 -7.21 -16.44
N GLU A 52 1.54 -7.62 -15.48
CA GLU A 52 1.28 -8.76 -14.59
C GLU A 52 0.42 -8.39 -13.38
N TRP A 53 -0.20 -7.19 -13.31
CA TRP A 53 -0.93 -6.72 -12.11
C TRP A 53 -1.91 -7.75 -11.58
N ASP A 54 -2.62 -8.46 -12.46
CA ASP A 54 -3.66 -9.41 -12.07
C ASP A 54 -3.12 -10.69 -11.40
N GLU A 55 -1.84 -11.02 -11.59
CA GLU A 55 -1.18 -12.16 -10.94
C GLU A 55 -0.76 -11.90 -9.49
N TYR A 56 -0.71 -10.64 -9.08
CA TYR A 56 -0.20 -10.27 -7.76
C TYR A 56 -1.31 -10.37 -6.72
N PHE A 57 -0.98 -10.94 -5.56
CA PHE A 57 -1.79 -10.81 -4.37
C PHE A 57 -1.76 -9.36 -3.89
N LYS A 58 -2.93 -8.70 -3.85
CA LYS A 58 -3.04 -7.32 -3.36
C LYS A 58 -3.83 -7.25 -2.08
N PHE A 59 -3.35 -6.43 -1.15
CA PHE A 59 -4.08 -6.15 0.08
C PHE A 59 -3.94 -4.67 0.49
N ALA A 60 -4.86 -4.25 1.34
CA ALA A 60 -4.89 -2.92 1.94
C ALA A 60 -5.53 -3.02 3.33
N PHE A 61 -5.17 -2.11 4.22
CA PHE A 61 -5.89 -1.91 5.46
C PHE A 61 -6.87 -0.75 5.29
N VAL A 62 -8.12 -1.01 5.64
CA VAL A 62 -9.19 -0.01 5.74
C VAL A 62 -9.49 0.25 7.21
N GLY A 63 -9.93 1.46 7.54
CA GLY A 63 -10.31 1.83 8.90
C GLY A 63 -11.69 2.47 8.90
N ASN A 64 -12.26 2.62 10.10
CA ASN A 64 -13.52 3.34 10.28
C ASN A 64 -13.45 4.73 9.60
N PRO A 65 -14.42 5.08 8.72
CA PRO A 65 -14.41 6.36 7.99
C PRO A 65 -14.33 7.59 8.89
N TRP A 66 -15.03 7.57 10.02
CA TRP A 66 -15.04 8.66 11.00
C TRP A 66 -13.69 8.77 11.72
N ALA A 67 -13.14 7.65 12.19
CA ALA A 67 -11.82 7.64 12.80
C ALA A 67 -10.74 8.14 11.82
N ARG A 68 -10.87 7.78 10.54
CA ARG A 68 -10.00 8.28 9.47
C ARG A 68 -10.15 9.79 9.28
N LEU A 69 -11.37 10.33 9.24
CA LEU A 69 -11.61 11.78 9.13
C LEU A 69 -11.12 12.56 10.36
N VAL A 70 -11.31 12.04 11.57
CA VAL A 70 -10.76 12.68 12.79
C VAL A 70 -9.24 12.69 12.74
N SER A 71 -8.60 11.56 12.37
CA SER A 71 -7.14 11.47 12.18
C SER A 71 -6.60 12.39 11.06
N TRP A 72 -7.47 12.84 10.16
CA TRP A 72 -7.15 13.84 9.14
C TRP A 72 -7.07 15.26 9.71
N HIS A 73 -7.92 15.59 10.68
CA HIS A 73 -8.05 16.94 11.23
C HIS A 73 -7.26 17.15 12.53
N ALA A 74 -6.99 16.08 13.27
CA ALA A 74 -6.19 16.11 14.50
C ALA A 74 -4.68 16.14 14.23
N ILE A 75 -4.24 16.93 13.23
CA ILE A 75 -2.81 17.11 12.91
C ILE A 75 -2.10 17.77 14.08
#